data_AF-A0A193QJN0-F1
#
_entry.id   AF-A0A193QJN0-F1
#
_cell.length_a   1.000
_cell.length_b   1.000
_cell.length_c   1.000
_cell.angle_alpha   90.00
_cell.angle_beta   90.00
_cell.angle_gamma   90.00
#
_symmetry.space_group_name_H-M   'P 1'
#
loop_
_entity.id
_entity.type
_entity.pdbx_description
1 polymer ?
#
loop_
_entity_poly.entity_id
_entity_poly.type
_entity_poly.pdbx_seq_one_letter_code
_entity_poly.pdbx_strand_id
1 'polypeptide(L)' 'MKENTGSYALIPENSNRVKNIIVASDDHKRDGYYTVRYDENTFCQPRMYYNAKTGLFYDVPEFTTINKRQHNKSL' A
#
# COMPACT_ATOMS: atom_id res chain seq x y z
N MET A 1 -23.15 7.69 13.60
CA MET A 1 -22.71 7.02 12.35
C MET A 1 -21.60 6.07 12.73
N LYS A 2 -21.59 4.81 12.25
CA LYS A 2 -20.44 3.92 12.48
C LYS A 2 -19.33 4.39 11.55
N GLU A 3 -18.19 4.76 12.11
CA GLU A 3 -16.99 5.01 11.32
C GLU A 3 -16.53 3.67 10.73
N ASN A 4 -16.48 3.59 9.41
CA ASN A 4 -15.88 2.45 8.74
C ASN A 4 -14.37 2.61 8.77
N THR A 5 -13.70 1.75 9.53
CA THR A 5 -12.23 1.68 9.58
C THR A 5 -11.71 0.55 8.71
N GLY A 6 -10.51 0.72 8.16
CA GLY A 6 -9.85 -0.29 7.33
C GLY A 6 -8.34 -0.09 7.24
N SER A 7 -7.69 -0.96 6.48
CA SER A 7 -6.26 -0.86 6.19
C SER A 7 -6.02 0.01 4.95
N TYR A 8 -5.10 0.96 5.06
CA TYR A 8 -4.76 1.89 3.98
C TYR A 8 -3.26 1.96 3.76
N ALA A 9 -2.87 2.01 2.49
CA ALA A 9 -1.54 2.42 2.09
C ALA A 9 -1.48 3.95 2.11
N LEU A 10 -0.52 4.51 2.84
CA LEU A 10 -0.26 5.95 2.87
C LEU A 10 0.84 6.28 1.85
N ILE A 11 0.52 7.10 0.86
CA ILE A 11 1.39 7.37 -0.30
C ILE A 11 1.53 8.88 -0.51
N PRO A 12 2.76 9.43 -0.68
CA PRO A 12 2.93 10.84 -1.01
C PRO A 12 2.24 11.20 -2.32
N GLU A 13 1.59 12.37 -2.41
CA GLU A 13 0.81 12.80 -3.59
C GLU A 13 1.59 12.82 -4.91
N ASN A 14 2.90 13.02 -4.86
CA ASN A 14 3.80 13.02 -6.01
C ASN A 14 4.50 11.68 -6.25
N SER A 15 3.97 10.58 -5.69
CA SER A 15 4.56 9.26 -5.77
C SER A 15 3.48 8.17 -5.89
N ASN A 16 3.94 6.96 -6.21
CA ASN A 16 3.17 5.74 -6.08
C ASN A 16 3.80 4.77 -5.07
N ARG A 17 4.86 5.19 -4.37
CA ARG A 17 5.58 4.33 -3.44
C ARG A 17 4.99 4.42 -2.04
N VAL A 18 4.57 3.29 -1.50
CA VAL A 18 3.96 3.18 -0.16
C VAL A 18 4.96 3.64 0.90
N LYS A 19 4.59 4.69 1.63
CA LYS A 19 5.41 5.21 2.74
C LYS A 19 5.14 4.43 4.02
N ASN A 20 3.88 4.16 4.31
CA ASN A 20 3.45 3.45 5.51
C ASN A 20 2.12 2.73 5.28
N ILE A 21 1.76 1.85 6.21
CA ILE A 21 0.43 1.27 6.34
C ILE A 21 -0.20 1.83 7.61
N ILE A 22 -1.47 2.19 7.52
CA ILE A 22 -2.25 2.69 8.66
C ILE A 22 -3.59 1.99 8.72
N VAL A 23 -4.14 1.90 9.93
CA VAL A 23 -5.56 1.64 10.14
C VAL A 23 -6.21 2.99 10.39
N ALA A 24 -7.20 3.34 9.58
CA ALA A 24 -7.85 4.64 9.62
C ALA A 24 -9.32 4.54 9.23
N SER A 25 -10.08 5.61 9.44
CA SER A 25 -11.44 5.78 8.92
C SER A 25 -11.42 6.12 7.43
N ASP A 26 -12.53 5.83 6.73
CA ASP A 26 -12.71 6.15 5.31
C ASP A 26 -12.57 7.66 4.98
N ASP A 27 -12.77 8.54 5.95
CA ASP A 27 -12.67 10.00 5.80
C ASP A 27 -11.29 10.56 6.22
N HIS A 28 -10.33 9.69 6.58
CA HIS A 28 -9.00 10.12 6.97
C HIS A 28 -8.29 10.88 5.85
N LYS A 29 -7.70 12.03 6.22
CA LYS A 29 -6.88 12.85 5.32
C LYS A 29 -5.59 13.25 6.02
N ARG A 30 -4.52 13.36 5.23
CA ARG A 30 -3.22 13.84 5.70
C ARG A 30 -2.56 14.67 4.60
N ASP A 31 -2.20 15.90 4.92
CA ASP A 31 -1.58 16.81 3.95
C ASP A 31 -0.31 16.21 3.33
N GLY A 32 -0.24 16.28 1.99
CA GLY A 32 0.86 15.74 1.19
C GLY A 32 0.79 14.22 0.96
N TYR A 33 -0.29 13.56 1.37
CA TYR A 33 -0.50 12.13 1.18
C TYR A 33 -1.92 11.83 0.70
N TYR A 34 -2.03 10.82 -0.15
CA TYR A 34 -3.30 10.12 -0.38
C TYR A 34 -3.26 8.74 0.26
N THR A 35 -4.45 8.19 0.50
CA THR A 35 -4.64 6.86 1.06
C THR A 35 -5.34 5.96 0.07
N VAL A 36 -4.87 4.72 -0.05
CA VAL A 36 -5.53 3.68 -0.84
C VAL A 36 -5.98 2.58 0.10
N ARG A 37 -7.29 2.38 0.22
CA ARG A 37 -7.88 1.26 0.96
C ARG A 37 -7.57 -0.04 0.23
N TYR A 38 -7.29 -1.10 0.98
CA TYR A 38 -7.14 -2.44 0.43
C TYR A 38 -7.79 -3.48 1.34
N ASP A 39 -8.14 -4.64 0.78
CA ASP A 39 -8.78 -5.74 1.50
C ASP A 39 -7.75 -6.71 2.13
N GLU A 40 -8.24 -7.68 2.90
CA GLU A 40 -7.41 -8.67 3.58
C GLU A 40 -6.65 -9.62 2.63
N ASN A 41 -7.09 -9.74 1.37
CA ASN A 41 -6.47 -10.59 0.37
C ASN A 41 -5.37 -9.86 -0.42
N THR A 42 -5.30 -8.53 -0.28
CA THR A 42 -4.34 -7.68 -0.97
C THR A 42 -3.09 -7.50 -0.13
N PHE A 43 -1.96 -8.00 -0.63
CA PHE A 43 -0.67 -7.81 0.02
C PHE A 43 -0.15 -6.40 -0.22
N CYS A 44 0.09 -5.67 0.88
CA CYS A 44 0.70 -4.34 0.88
C CYS A 44 1.74 -4.27 2.00
N GLN A 45 2.90 -3.66 1.73
CA GLN A 45 3.90 -3.30 2.73
C GLN A 45 4.58 -1.98 2.33
N PRO A 46 5.19 -1.25 3.29
CA PRO A 46 6.02 -0.09 2.97
C PRO A 46 7.06 -0.42 1.91
N ARG A 47 7.41 0.58 1.09
CA ARG A 47 8.35 0.52 -0.04
C ARG A 47 7.84 -0.17 -1.31
N MET A 48 6.66 -0.80 -1.31
CA MET A 48 6.00 -1.26 -2.54
C MET A 48 5.49 -0.10 -3.39
N TYR A 49 5.14 -0.40 -4.64
CA TYR A 49 4.65 0.53 -5.65
C TYR A 49 3.20 0.21 -6.00
N TYR A 50 2.31 1.18 -5.77
CA TYR A 50 0.90 1.07 -6.12
C TYR A 50 0.71 1.27 -7.63
N ASN A 51 -0.07 0.37 -8.24
CA ASN A 51 -0.52 0.50 -9.62
C ASN A 51 -2.01 0.83 -9.63
N ALA A 52 -2.34 2.10 -9.91
CA ALA A 52 -3.72 2.58 -9.97
C ALA A 52 -4.58 1.87 -11.03
N LYS A 53 -3.97 1.24 -12.05
CA LYS A 53 -4.72 0.49 -13.08
C LYS A 53 -5.19 -0.87 -12.59
N THR A 54 -4.42 -1.52 -11.71
CA THR A 54 -4.73 -2.88 -11.22
C THR A 54 -5.23 -2.90 -9.79
N GLY A 55 -5.01 -1.83 -9.03
CA GLY A 55 -5.31 -1.78 -7.59
C GLY A 55 -4.31 -2.55 -6.73
N LEU A 56 -3.23 -3.08 -7.30
CA LEU A 56 -2.25 -3.93 -6.61
C LEU A 56 -0.97 -3.17 -6.23
N PHE A 57 -0.24 -3.74 -5.27
CA PHE A 57 1.06 -3.25 -4.81
C PHE A 57 2.16 -4.21 -5.28
N TYR A 58 3.23 -3.65 -5.86
CA TYR A 58 4.33 -4.41 -6.44
C TYR A 58 5.65 -4.10 -5.74
N ASP A 59 6.58 -5.05 -5.70
CA ASP A 59 7.89 -4.87 -5.07
C ASP A 59 8.81 -3.94 -5.87
N VAL A 60 8.52 -3.77 -7.17
CA VAL A 60 9.34 -3.02 -8.13
C VAL A 60 8.48 -2.03 -8.92
N PRO A 61 9.04 -0.87 -9.35
CA PRO A 61 8.28 0.19 -10.00
C PRO A 61 7.72 -0.20 -11.38
N GLU A 62 8.28 -1.24 -12.02
CA GLU A 62 7.82 -1.76 -13.31
C GLU A 62 6.55 -2.61 -13.20
N PHE A 63 6.05 -2.85 -11.98
CA PHE A 63 4.84 -3.62 -11.71
C PHE A 63 4.85 -5.07 -12.23
N THR A 64 6.00 -5.72 -12.17
CA THR A 64 6.18 -7.10 -12.69
C THR A 64 6.24 -8.16 -11.58
N THR A 65 6.32 -7.75 -10.32
CA THR A 65 6.55 -8.67 -9.20
C THR A 65 5.80 -8.23 -7.94
N ILE A 66 5.12 -9.18 -7.29
CA ILE A 66 4.48 -9.02 -5.99
C ILE A 66 5.05 -10.07 -5.03
N ASN A 67 5.40 -9.66 -3.82
CA ASN A 67 5.76 -10.55 -2.71
C ASN A 67 6.84 -11.58 -3.07
N LYS A 68 8.02 -11.12 -3.53
CA LYS A 68 9.23 -11.96 -3.49
C LYS A 68 9.46 -12.32 -2.03
N ARG A 69 9.03 -13.52 -1.63
CA ARG A 69 9.55 -14.16 -0.42
C ARG A 69 11.06 -14.02 -0.51
N GLN A 70 11.67 -13.27 0.40
CA GLN A 70 13.11 -13.34 0.59
C GLN A 70 13.38 -14.79 0.99
N HIS A 71 13.78 -15.62 0.03
CA HIS A 71 14.55 -16.81 0.35
C HIS A 71 15.82 -16.27 1.01
N ASN A 72 15.79 -16.12 2.33
CA ASN A 72 16.99 -16.17 3.13
C ASN A 72 17.61 -17.53 2.81
N LYS A 73 18.51 -17.57 1.83
CA LYS A 73 19.55 -18.60 1.84
C LYS A 73 20.33 -18.33 3.11
N SER A 74 20.04 -19.12 4.15
CA SER A 74 20.92 -19.28 5.28
C SER A 74 22.33 -19.48 4.74
N LEU A 75 23.21 -18.51 5.00
CA LEU A 75 24.65 -18.72 5.01
C LEU A 75 25.04 -19.19 6.40
#